data_AF-A0A7S3MUD4-F1
#
_entry.id   AF-A0A7S3MUD4-F1
#
_cell.length_a   1.000
_cell.length_b   1.000
_cell.length_c   1.000
_cell.angle_alpha   90.00
_cell.angle_beta   90.00
_cell.angle_gamma   90.00
#
_symmetry.space_group_name_H-M   'P 1'
#
loop_
_entity.id
_entity.type
_entity.pdbx_description
1 polymer ?
#
loop_
_entity_poly.entity_id
_entity_poly.type
_entity_poly.pdbx_seq_one_letter_code
_entity_poly.pdbx_strand_id
1 'polypeptide(L)'
;IPKMRNINKEQKGKVESFKGVVGTNVPDRIAIDLLKKANWNVENAIGTFYEQGLDSKYPNAFGSTSAAINETKAKTLFSAYAQGADKMGEDAILNFFKDIKVQAEDPVTLLISFRMGAKTQGELTQ
;
A
#
# COMPACT_ATOMS: atom_id res chain seq x y z
N ILE A 1 13.40 27.30 -7.56
CA ILE A 1 12.83 26.38 -6.54
C ILE A 1 12.59 27.20 -5.26
N PRO A 2 11.35 27.53 -4.87
CA PRO A 2 11.12 28.42 -3.72
C PRO A 2 11.44 27.69 -2.40
N LYS A 3 12.33 28.27 -1.61
CA LYS A 3 12.86 27.77 -0.34
C LYS A 3 11.76 27.56 0.72
N MET A 4 11.78 26.40 1.36
CA MET A 4 11.17 26.15 2.67
C MET A 4 11.74 27.16 3.67
N ARG A 5 10.96 28.17 4.07
CA ARG A 5 11.35 29.07 5.17
C ARG A 5 10.21 29.14 6.18
N ASN A 6 10.56 28.74 7.41
CA ASN A 6 9.85 28.95 8.68
C ASN A 6 8.97 27.79 9.17
N ILE A 7 9.53 26.58 9.28
CA ILE A 7 9.00 25.54 10.18
C ILE A 7 10.13 24.97 11.07
N ASN A 8 9.86 24.80 12.37
CA ASN A 8 10.82 24.28 13.36
C ASN A 8 10.94 22.74 13.29
N LYS A 9 11.84 22.14 14.09
CA LYS A 9 12.08 20.67 14.06
C LYS A 9 10.82 19.86 14.41
N GLU A 10 10.04 20.32 15.38
CA GLU A 10 8.78 19.67 15.78
C GLU A 10 7.74 19.73 14.66
N GLN A 11 7.61 20.88 14.00
CA GLN A 11 6.71 21.09 12.87
C GLN A 11 7.10 20.26 11.66
N LYS A 12 8.39 20.02 11.41
CA LYS A 12 8.85 19.06 10.40
C LYS A 12 8.39 17.64 10.69
N GLY A 13 8.52 17.19 11.94
CA GLY A 13 8.03 15.86 12.35
C GLY A 13 6.52 15.70 12.17
N LYS A 14 5.75 16.78 12.40
CA LYS A 14 4.30 16.80 12.16
C LYS A 14 3.95 16.74 10.67
N VAL A 15 4.72 17.40 9.80
CA VAL A 15 4.58 17.29 8.34
C VAL A 15 4.86 15.86 7.88
N GLU A 16 5.92 15.24 8.38
CA GLU A 16 6.25 13.84 8.08
C GLU A 16 5.15 12.88 8.55
N SER A 17 4.65 13.07 9.77
CA SER A 17 3.55 12.25 10.33
C SER A 17 2.27 12.39 9.52
N PHE A 18 1.90 13.63 9.15
CA PHE A 18 0.75 13.91 8.29
C PHE A 18 0.90 13.22 6.92
N LYS A 19 2.03 13.42 6.24
CA LYS A 19 2.31 12.81 4.93
C LYS A 19 2.43 11.28 5.00
N GLY A 20 2.81 10.72 6.15
CA GLY A 20 2.78 9.27 6.39
C GLY A 20 1.38 8.67 6.31
N VAL A 21 0.34 9.45 6.65
CA VAL A 21 -1.06 9.01 6.62
C VAL A 21 -1.74 9.34 5.28
N VAL A 22 -1.59 10.57 4.79
CA VAL A 22 -2.32 11.02 3.58
C VAL A 22 -1.57 10.75 2.27
N GLY A 23 -0.29 10.43 2.35
CA GLY A 23 0.57 10.11 1.20
C GLY A 23 1.74 11.07 1.00
N THR A 24 2.87 10.52 0.57
CA THR A 24 4.12 11.27 0.32
C THR A 24 4.05 12.20 -0.90
N ASN A 25 3.09 11.95 -1.80
CA ASN A 25 2.82 12.73 -3.00
C ASN A 25 2.23 14.12 -2.70
N VAL A 26 1.72 14.35 -1.48
CA VAL A 26 1.21 15.66 -1.08
C VAL A 26 2.37 16.65 -1.03
N PRO A 27 2.33 17.77 -1.79
CA PRO A 27 3.39 18.77 -1.75
C PRO A 27 3.52 19.38 -0.35
N ASP A 28 4.76 19.60 0.10
CA ASP A 28 5.03 20.12 1.46
C ASP A 28 4.33 21.46 1.71
N ARG A 29 4.15 22.28 0.67
CA ARG A 29 3.39 23.53 0.76
C ARG A 29 1.93 23.30 1.17
N ILE A 30 1.28 22.27 0.63
CA ILE A 30 -0.11 21.92 0.95
C ILE A 30 -0.19 21.31 2.35
N ALA A 31 0.71 20.39 2.68
CA ALA A 31 0.78 19.79 4.01
C ALA A 31 0.96 20.86 5.11
N ILE A 32 1.88 21.82 4.89
CA ILE A 32 2.12 22.93 5.82
C ILE A 32 0.90 23.85 5.92
N ASP A 33 0.19 24.13 4.83
CA ASP A 33 -1.01 24.98 4.84
C ASP A 33 -2.15 24.35 5.64
N LEU A 34 -2.41 23.06 5.43
CA LEU A 34 -3.42 22.29 6.19
C LEU A 34 -3.04 22.19 7.67
N LEU A 35 -1.79 21.88 7.97
CA LEU A 35 -1.31 21.84 9.36
C LEU A 35 -1.39 23.21 10.04
N LYS A 36 -1.10 24.31 9.33
CA LYS A 36 -1.28 25.65 9.90
C LYS A 36 -2.74 25.96 10.20
N LYS A 37 -3.66 25.63 9.30
CA LYS A 37 -5.11 25.79 9.50
C LYS A 37 -5.64 24.94 10.67
N ALA A 38 -5.04 23.78 10.87
CA ALA A 38 -5.36 22.87 11.97
C ALA A 38 -4.58 23.15 13.28
N ASN A 39 -3.93 24.31 13.42
CA ASN A 39 -3.09 24.66 14.58
C ASN A 39 -2.03 23.59 14.92
N TRP A 40 -1.42 22.99 13.90
CA TRP A 40 -0.45 21.90 14.00
C TRP A 40 -0.99 20.63 14.68
N ASN A 41 -2.30 20.42 14.69
CA ASN A 41 -2.91 19.15 15.04
C ASN A 41 -2.96 18.26 13.77
N VAL A 42 -2.30 17.11 13.83
CA VAL A 42 -2.16 16.20 12.68
C VAL A 42 -3.49 15.53 12.34
N GLU A 43 -4.25 15.09 13.34
CA GLU A 43 -5.53 14.39 13.16
C GLU A 43 -6.58 15.30 12.49
N ASN A 44 -6.70 16.53 12.98
CA ASN A 44 -7.60 17.53 12.41
C ASN A 44 -7.21 17.90 10.96
N ALA A 45 -5.91 18.00 10.68
CA ALA A 45 -5.41 18.26 9.33
C ALA A 45 -5.73 17.09 8.38
N ILE A 46 -5.63 15.84 8.86
CA ILE A 46 -6.01 14.63 8.10
C ILE A 46 -7.50 14.65 7.78
N GLY A 47 -8.36 14.93 8.77
CA GLY A 47 -9.80 15.08 8.56
C GLY A 47 -10.10 16.13 7.48
N THR A 48 -9.49 17.31 7.62
CA THR A 48 -9.64 18.40 6.64
C THR A 48 -9.17 18.02 5.23
N PHE A 49 -8.11 17.21 5.11
CA PHE A 49 -7.58 16.75 3.82
C PHE A 49 -8.61 15.89 3.06
N TYR A 50 -9.24 14.94 3.76
CA TYR A 50 -10.25 14.07 3.18
C TYR A 50 -11.58 14.80 2.95
N GLU A 51 -12.01 15.68 3.86
CA GLU A 51 -13.21 16.49 3.69
C GLU A 51 -13.14 17.42 2.47
N GLN A 52 -11.95 17.93 2.13
CA GLN A 52 -11.73 18.76 0.95
C GLN A 52 -11.55 17.97 -0.35
N GLY A 53 -11.64 16.63 -0.31
CA GLY A 53 -11.44 15.76 -1.47
C GLY A 53 -10.03 15.85 -2.06
N LEU A 54 -9.03 16.20 -1.23
CA LEU A 54 -7.65 16.36 -1.69
C LEU A 54 -6.97 15.02 -1.99
N ASP A 55 -7.51 13.92 -1.51
CA ASP A 55 -7.14 12.55 -1.85
C ASP A 55 -7.36 12.24 -3.33
N SER A 56 -8.40 12.81 -3.95
CA SER A 56 -8.63 12.68 -5.40
C SER A 56 -7.56 13.41 -6.23
N LYS A 57 -7.02 14.52 -5.69
CA LYS A 57 -6.01 15.36 -6.35
C LYS A 57 -4.58 14.89 -6.07
N TYR A 58 -4.35 14.36 -4.88
CA TYR A 58 -3.09 13.83 -4.40
C TYR A 58 -3.32 12.38 -3.95
N PRO A 59 -3.56 11.47 -4.90
CA PRO A 59 -3.84 10.08 -4.57
C PRO A 59 -2.72 9.52 -3.71
N ASN A 60 -3.12 8.95 -2.59
CA ASN A 60 -2.20 8.30 -1.68
C ASN A 60 -1.55 7.13 -2.42
N ALA A 61 -0.22 7.15 -2.52
CA ALA A 61 0.54 6.04 -3.10
C ALA A 61 0.38 4.73 -2.31
N PHE A 62 -0.35 4.72 -1.18
CA PHE A 62 -0.78 3.49 -0.52
C PHE A 62 -1.62 2.55 -1.41
N GLY A 63 -2.17 3.03 -2.53
CA GLY A 63 -2.75 2.20 -3.60
C GLY A 63 -1.90 2.10 -4.87
N SER A 64 -0.79 2.82 -4.94
CA SER A 64 0.19 2.77 -6.03
C SER A 64 1.55 2.45 -5.43
N THR A 65 1.72 1.19 -5.03
CA THR A 65 3.04 0.61 -4.82
C THR A 65 3.77 0.53 -6.17
N SER A 66 4.26 1.68 -6.61
CA SER A 66 5.53 1.78 -7.31
C SER A 66 6.69 1.73 -6.29
N ALA A 67 6.47 1.16 -5.11
CA ALA A 67 7.54 0.44 -4.45
C ALA A 67 7.95 -0.64 -5.46
N ALA A 68 9.10 -0.47 -6.11
CA ALA A 68 9.63 -1.45 -7.03
C ALA A 68 9.45 -2.82 -6.36
N ILE A 69 8.57 -3.65 -6.94
CA ILE A 69 8.30 -4.98 -6.43
C ILE A 69 9.66 -5.61 -6.28
N ASN A 70 10.02 -5.97 -5.04
CA ASN A 70 11.27 -6.66 -4.81
C ASN A 70 11.07 -8.07 -5.37
N GLU A 71 11.39 -8.24 -6.66
CA GLU A 71 11.19 -9.48 -7.38
C GLU A 71 11.84 -10.65 -6.66
N THR A 72 12.98 -10.43 -6.00
CA THR A 72 13.66 -11.45 -5.19
C THR A 72 12.76 -11.93 -4.05
N LYS A 73 12.15 -11.02 -3.29
CA LYS A 73 11.23 -11.39 -2.20
C LYS A 73 9.96 -12.06 -2.71
N ALA A 74 9.40 -11.60 -3.83
CA ALA A 74 8.24 -12.23 -4.45
C ALA A 74 8.56 -13.66 -4.92
N LYS A 75 9.73 -13.86 -5.53
CA LYS A 75 10.25 -15.18 -5.92
C LYS A 75 10.46 -16.07 -4.69
N THR A 76 11.10 -15.57 -3.64
CA THR A 76 11.30 -16.32 -2.40
C THR A 76 9.98 -16.75 -1.78
N LEU A 77 8.96 -15.88 -1.78
CA LEU A 77 7.63 -16.23 -1.30
C LEU A 77 7.01 -17.36 -2.13
N PHE A 78 7.03 -17.24 -3.47
CA PHE A 78 6.52 -18.28 -4.36
C PHE A 78 7.24 -19.61 -4.15
N SER A 79 8.58 -19.60 -4.11
CA SER A 79 9.39 -20.82 -3.91
C SER A 79 9.15 -21.49 -2.56
N ALA A 80 8.78 -20.73 -1.51
CA ALA A 80 8.45 -21.29 -0.21
C ALA A 80 7.22 -22.20 -0.27
N TYR A 81 6.21 -21.83 -1.08
CA TYR A 81 5.02 -22.66 -1.29
C TYR A 81 5.22 -23.71 -2.38
N ALA A 82 5.93 -23.40 -3.46
CA ALA A 82 6.18 -24.35 -4.56
C ALA A 82 7.17 -25.46 -4.17
N GLN A 83 7.90 -25.32 -3.05
CA GLN A 83 8.84 -26.33 -2.52
C GLN A 83 9.88 -26.82 -3.56
N GLY A 84 10.34 -25.91 -4.42
CA GLY A 84 11.31 -26.22 -5.48
C GLY A 84 10.71 -26.69 -6.81
N ALA A 85 9.38 -26.78 -6.92
CA ALA A 85 8.68 -26.96 -8.20
C ALA A 85 8.47 -25.62 -8.92
N ASP A 86 8.22 -25.70 -10.23
CA ASP A 86 7.89 -24.55 -11.10
C ASP A 86 6.42 -24.09 -10.95
N LYS A 87 5.64 -24.82 -10.16
CA LYS A 87 4.23 -24.52 -9.87
C LYS A 87 3.88 -24.86 -8.43
N MET A 88 2.97 -24.08 -7.85
CA MET A 88 2.24 -24.46 -6.65
C MET A 88 1.10 -25.39 -7.07
N GLY A 89 1.12 -26.62 -6.56
CA GLY A 89 -0.01 -27.55 -6.66
C GLY A 89 -1.07 -27.30 -5.58
N GLU A 90 -2.08 -28.16 -5.53
CA GLU A 90 -3.25 -28.02 -4.66
C GLU A 90 -2.91 -27.77 -3.18
N ASP A 91 -2.08 -28.61 -2.55
CA ASP A 91 -1.70 -28.45 -1.14
C ASP A 91 -0.95 -27.14 -0.87
N ALA A 92 -0.09 -26.71 -1.79
CA ALA A 92 0.65 -25.46 -1.68
C ALA A 92 -0.29 -24.25 -1.77
N ILE A 93 -1.26 -24.31 -2.67
CA ILE A 93 -2.29 -23.28 -2.85
C ILE A 93 -3.17 -23.18 -1.60
N LEU A 94 -3.60 -24.31 -1.03
CA LEU A 94 -4.40 -24.34 0.20
C LEU A 94 -3.64 -23.70 1.38
N ASN A 95 -2.35 -24.00 1.51
CA ASN A 95 -1.50 -23.39 2.54
C ASN A 95 -1.33 -21.88 2.31
N PHE A 96 -1.13 -21.45 1.05
CA PHE A 96 -1.05 -20.03 0.71
C PHE A 96 -2.33 -19.28 1.10
N PHE A 97 -3.50 -19.78 0.70
CA PHE A 97 -4.78 -19.15 1.03
C PHE A 97 -5.06 -19.15 2.54
N LYS A 98 -4.68 -20.22 3.25
CA LYS A 98 -4.76 -20.29 4.71
C LYS A 98 -3.92 -19.22 5.41
N ASP A 99 -2.73 -18.90 4.89
CA ASP A 99 -1.84 -17.90 5.48
C ASP A 99 -2.39 -16.48 5.29
N ILE A 100 -3.00 -16.20 4.13
CA ILE A 100 -3.68 -14.93 3.87
C ILE A 100 -5.12 -14.88 4.42
N LYS A 101 -5.54 -15.90 5.18
CA LYS A 101 -6.85 -16.00 5.84
C LYS A 101 -8.04 -15.98 4.88
N VAL A 102 -7.86 -16.57 3.70
CA VAL A 102 -8.93 -16.76 2.71
C VAL A 102 -9.26 -18.25 2.64
N GLN A 103 -10.56 -18.58 2.62
CA GLN A 103 -11.03 -19.96 2.45
C GLN A 103 -11.03 -20.33 0.97
N ALA A 104 -10.67 -21.57 0.62
CA ALA A 104 -10.59 -22.01 -0.76
C ALA A 104 -11.95 -21.93 -1.48
N GLU A 105 -13.04 -22.09 -0.74
CA GLU A 105 -14.41 -22.03 -1.22
C GLU A 105 -14.94 -20.59 -1.39
N ASP A 106 -14.22 -19.60 -0.86
CA ASP A 106 -14.61 -18.19 -0.98
C ASP A 106 -14.45 -17.72 -2.43
N PRO A 107 -15.44 -17.01 -3.04
CA PRO A 107 -15.27 -16.38 -4.35
C PRO A 107 -14.04 -15.46 -4.45
N VAL A 108 -13.54 -14.93 -3.33
CA VAL A 108 -12.28 -14.17 -3.25
C VAL A 108 -11.09 -15.01 -3.74
N THR A 109 -11.06 -16.32 -3.48
CA THR A 109 -10.02 -17.23 -3.98
C THR A 109 -9.96 -17.22 -5.51
N LEU A 110 -11.12 -17.25 -6.17
CA LEU A 110 -11.22 -17.19 -7.62
C LEU A 110 -10.74 -15.83 -8.16
N LEU A 111 -11.14 -14.74 -7.50
CA LEU A 111 -10.71 -13.39 -7.89
C LEU A 111 -9.19 -13.22 -7.77
N ILE A 112 -8.59 -13.70 -6.68
CA ILE A 112 -7.14 -13.67 -6.48
C ILE A 112 -6.44 -14.50 -7.56
N SER A 113 -6.91 -15.72 -7.81
CA SER A 113 -6.35 -16.63 -8.82
C SER A 113 -6.42 -16.03 -10.23
N PHE A 114 -7.55 -15.39 -10.57
CA PHE A 114 -7.72 -14.66 -11.82
C PHE A 114 -6.72 -13.49 -11.95
N ARG A 115 -6.54 -12.70 -10.88
CA ARG A 115 -5.58 -11.59 -10.85
C ARG A 115 -4.13 -12.04 -10.96
N MET A 116 -3.82 -13.23 -10.44
CA MET A 116 -2.51 -13.88 -10.58
C MET A 116 -2.30 -14.55 -11.95
N GLY A 117 -3.32 -14.58 -12.82
CA GLY A 117 -3.19 -15.12 -14.18
C GLY A 117 -3.28 -16.65 -14.26
N ALA A 118 -3.85 -17.31 -13.25
CA ALA A 118 -4.04 -18.76 -13.21
C ALA A 118 -4.73 -19.28 -14.48
N LYS A 119 -4.21 -20.37 -15.05
CA LYS A 119 -4.73 -20.99 -16.29
C LYS A 119 -5.61 -22.20 -16.02
N THR A 120 -5.29 -22.95 -14.97
CA THR A 120 -5.92 -24.21 -14.62
C THR A 120 -6.23 -24.20 -13.13
N GLN A 121 -7.36 -24.77 -12.74
CA GLN A 121 -7.69 -24.94 -11.33
C GLN A 121 -6.67 -25.85 -10.64
N GLY A 122 -6.35 -25.55 -9.38
CA GLY A 122 -5.42 -26.35 -8.58
C GLY A 122 -3.94 -26.12 -8.92
N GLU A 123 -3.64 -25.16 -9.81
CA GLU A 123 -2.28 -24.82 -10.20
C GLU A 123 -2.06 -23.31 -10.26
N LEU A 124 -0.98 -22.84 -9.64
CA LEU A 124 -0.48 -21.48 -9.79
C LEU A 124 0.98 -21.55 -10.25
N THR A 125 1.25 -20.97 -11.41
CA THR A 125 2.60 -20.82 -11.96
C THR A 125 3.16 -19.45 -11.62
N GLN A 126 4.49 -19.31 -11.70
CA GLN A 126 5.16 -18.03 -11.51
C GLN A 126 4.79 -17.00 -12.59
#